data_AF-A0A519M3A0-F1
#
_entry.id   AF-A0A519M3A0-F1
#
_cell.length_a   1.000
_cell.length_b   1.000
_cell.length_c   1.000
_cell.angle_alpha   90.00
_cell.angle_beta   90.00
_cell.angle_gamma   90.00
#
_symmetry.space_group_name_H-M   'P 1'
#
loop_
_entity.id
_entity.type
_entity.pdbx_description
1 polymer ?
#
loop_
_entity_poly.entity_id
_entity_poly.type
_entity_poly.pdbx_seq_one_letter_code
_entity_poly.pdbx_strand_id
1 'polypeptide(L)'
;EIWEKAKNDTIGLEKFYADNISKYQWKDRVEADIYSSTSHDVIKKAAKFLKQGKDAAFIKSKLNTADKVNVIEKSGTFEKDSEVLPKLNKWKAGVSDVVKDGNYYFVVKIAKTLPAGPKTLEENRGRVINDYQQQLEANWVSELKKEFKVSVNNEVFQKVKKQLNQ
;
A
#
# COMPACT_ATOMS: atom_id res chain seq x y z
N GLU A 1 5.18 15.84 -25.69
CA GLU A 1 6.60 16.13 -25.38
C GLU A 1 6.96 16.00 -23.90
N ILE A 2 6.22 16.56 -22.93
CA ILE A 2 6.55 16.38 -21.49
C ILE A 2 6.17 14.99 -20.97
N TRP A 3 5.05 14.45 -21.45
CA TRP A 3 4.54 13.12 -21.09
C TRP A 3 5.49 11.97 -21.45
N GLU A 4 6.20 12.08 -22.58
CA GLU A 4 7.22 11.11 -23.01
C GLU A 4 8.51 11.26 -22.20
N LYS A 5 8.93 12.50 -21.86
CA LYS A 5 10.10 12.73 -21.02
C LYS A 5 9.95 12.12 -19.63
N ALA A 6 8.82 12.37 -18.95
CA ALA A 6 8.62 11.85 -17.59
C ALA A 6 8.59 10.32 -17.51
N LYS A 7 8.16 9.66 -18.58
CA LYS A 7 8.00 8.20 -18.65
C LYS A 7 9.31 7.49 -19.03
N ASN A 8 10.16 8.14 -19.83
CA ASN A 8 11.38 7.54 -20.39
C ASN A 8 12.69 8.04 -19.72
N ASP A 9 12.64 9.13 -18.95
CA ASP A 9 13.78 9.67 -18.21
C ASP A 9 14.01 8.88 -16.91
N THR A 10 14.76 7.78 -17.02
CA THR A 10 15.12 6.93 -15.88
C THR A 10 16.04 7.63 -14.89
N ILE A 11 16.97 8.47 -15.37
CA ILE A 11 17.94 9.19 -14.53
C ILE A 11 17.23 10.26 -13.69
N GLY A 12 16.37 11.07 -14.33
CA GLY A 12 15.59 12.09 -13.64
C GLY A 12 14.60 11.49 -12.64
N LEU A 13 13.97 10.36 -12.99
CA LEU A 13 13.06 9.65 -12.10
C LEU A 13 13.78 9.07 -10.86
N GLU A 14 14.94 8.46 -11.05
CA GLU A 14 15.77 7.94 -9.94
C GLU A 14 16.23 9.06 -9.01
N LYS A 15 16.71 10.16 -9.57
CA LYS A 15 17.09 11.35 -8.79
C LYS A 15 15.91 11.93 -8.03
N PHE A 16 14.77 12.11 -8.70
CA PHE A 16 13.55 12.61 -8.07
C PHE A 16 13.09 11.71 -6.93
N TYR A 17 13.14 10.39 -7.12
CA TYR A 17 12.84 9.42 -6.07
C TYR A 17 13.80 9.55 -4.88
N ALA A 18 15.11 9.66 -5.12
CA ALA A 18 16.11 9.83 -4.06
C ALA A 18 15.88 11.13 -3.26
N ASP A 19 15.62 12.23 -3.96
CA ASP A 19 15.36 13.55 -3.36
C ASP A 19 14.03 13.58 -2.57
N ASN A 20 13.08 12.70 -2.89
CA ASN A 20 11.75 12.63 -2.27
C ASN A 20 11.52 11.35 -1.46
N ILE A 21 12.58 10.62 -1.12
CA ILE A 21 12.47 9.27 -0.52
C ILE A 21 11.63 9.25 0.77
N SER A 22 11.64 10.34 1.54
CA SER A 22 10.84 10.51 2.76
C SER A 22 9.32 10.46 2.53
N LYS A 23 8.84 10.75 1.31
CA LYS A 23 7.43 10.64 0.92
C LYS A 23 7.02 9.19 0.61
N TYR A 24 8.00 8.33 0.40
CA TYR A 24 7.83 6.96 -0.07
C TYR A 24 8.29 5.96 0.99
N GLN A 25 7.60 5.98 2.12
CA GLN A 25 7.92 5.11 3.25
C GLN A 25 6.85 4.03 3.41
N TRP A 26 7.31 2.80 3.65
CA TRP A 26 6.52 1.80 4.32
C TRP A 26 6.35 2.17 5.78
N LYS A 27 5.19 1.89 6.34
CA LYS A 27 5.03 1.81 7.80
C LYS A 27 5.68 0.53 8.32
N ASP A 28 5.58 0.33 9.62
CA ASP A 28 5.90 -0.97 10.21
C ASP A 28 5.12 -2.09 9.54
N ARG A 29 5.83 -3.13 9.13
CA ARG A 29 5.29 -4.29 8.41
C ARG A 29 5.56 -5.59 9.15
N VAL A 30 4.81 -6.60 8.77
CA VAL A 30 5.00 -7.98 9.21
C VAL A 30 4.88 -8.91 8.03
N GLU A 31 5.80 -9.86 7.95
CA GLU A 31 5.68 -11.00 7.06
C GLU A 31 4.96 -12.11 7.84
N ALA A 32 3.77 -12.48 7.37
CA ALA A 32 2.91 -13.37 8.13
C ALA A 32 1.99 -14.23 7.25
N ASP A 33 1.69 -15.41 7.78
CA ASP A 33 0.66 -16.31 7.26
C ASP A 33 -0.58 -16.14 8.15
N ILE A 34 -1.67 -15.63 7.57
CA ILE A 34 -2.93 -15.39 8.25
C ILE A 34 -3.88 -16.54 7.93
N TYR A 35 -4.35 -17.24 8.96
CA TYR A 35 -5.38 -18.25 8.83
C TYR A 35 -6.68 -17.74 9.40
N SER A 36 -7.79 -17.98 8.73
CA SER A 36 -9.13 -17.61 9.21
C SER A 36 -10.15 -18.73 9.03
N SER A 37 -11.11 -18.80 9.95
CA SER A 37 -12.22 -19.75 9.91
C SER A 37 -13.43 -19.20 10.65
N THR A 38 -14.65 -19.56 10.20
CA THR A 38 -15.87 -19.29 10.98
C THR A 38 -16.03 -20.24 12.17
N SER A 39 -15.22 -21.31 12.25
CA SER A 39 -15.23 -22.29 13.33
C SER A 39 -14.04 -22.10 14.27
N HIS A 40 -14.33 -21.91 15.55
CA HIS A 40 -13.33 -21.80 16.60
C HIS A 40 -12.49 -23.08 16.76
N ASP A 41 -13.09 -24.27 16.57
CA ASP A 41 -12.36 -25.53 16.69
C ASP A 41 -11.41 -25.76 15.52
N VAL A 42 -11.82 -25.35 14.31
CA VAL A 42 -10.96 -25.44 13.12
C VAL A 42 -9.74 -24.54 13.28
N ILE A 43 -9.91 -23.30 13.73
CA ILE A 43 -8.77 -22.39 13.90
C ILE A 43 -7.84 -22.85 15.03
N LYS A 44 -8.36 -23.45 16.10
CA LYS A 44 -7.55 -24.04 17.17
C LYS A 44 -6.69 -25.19 16.65
N LYS A 45 -7.23 -26.03 15.77
CA LYS A 45 -6.47 -27.09 15.09
C LYS A 45 -5.40 -26.49 14.17
N ALA A 46 -5.73 -25.46 13.40
CA ALA A 46 -4.76 -24.75 12.57
C ALA A 46 -3.61 -24.17 13.42
N ALA A 47 -3.92 -23.50 14.53
CA ALA A 47 -2.94 -22.98 15.47
C ALA A 47 -2.02 -24.07 16.02
N LYS A 48 -2.57 -25.25 16.36
CA LYS A 48 -1.78 -26.41 16.80
C LYS A 48 -0.83 -26.90 15.71
N PHE A 49 -1.30 -27.03 14.46
CA PHE A 49 -0.46 -27.45 13.34
C PHE A 49 0.65 -26.44 13.03
N LEU A 50 0.37 -25.13 13.10
CA LEU A 50 1.38 -24.09 12.95
C LEU A 50 2.46 -24.17 14.03
N LYS A 51 2.06 -24.39 15.30
CA LYS A 51 2.99 -24.58 16.42
C LYS A 51 3.84 -25.85 16.27
N GLN A 52 3.36 -26.84 15.52
CA GLN A 52 4.10 -28.05 15.14
C GLN A 52 4.96 -27.89 13.89
N GLY A 53 5.03 -26.68 13.30
CA GLY A 53 5.83 -26.41 12.11
C GLY A 53 5.24 -26.96 10.81
N LYS A 54 3.94 -27.29 10.78
CA LYS A 54 3.27 -27.71 9.55
C LYS A 54 3.07 -26.52 8.62
N ASP A 55 3.12 -26.79 7.31
CA ASP A 55 2.94 -25.79 6.27
C ASP A 55 1.46 -25.56 5.92
N ALA A 56 1.21 -24.55 5.08
CA ALA A 56 -0.13 -24.21 4.64
C ALA A 56 -0.80 -25.34 3.85
N ALA A 57 -0.04 -26.08 3.05
CA ALA A 57 -0.56 -27.20 2.25
C ALA A 57 -1.12 -28.31 3.16
N PHE A 58 -0.38 -28.69 4.20
CA PHE A 58 -0.81 -29.67 5.21
C PHE A 58 -2.04 -29.19 5.98
N ILE A 59 -2.06 -27.93 6.40
CA ILE A 59 -3.18 -27.39 7.17
C ILE A 59 -4.46 -27.37 6.31
N LYS A 60 -4.36 -26.92 5.06
CA LYS A 60 -5.50 -26.91 4.13
C LYS A 60 -5.99 -28.33 3.85
N SER A 61 -5.10 -29.27 3.53
CA SER A 61 -5.49 -30.65 3.22
C SER A 61 -6.13 -31.38 4.40
N LYS A 62 -5.75 -31.02 5.64
CA LYS A 62 -6.31 -31.65 6.84
C LYS A 62 -7.62 -31.02 7.32
N LEU A 63 -7.83 -29.73 7.07
CA LEU A 63 -8.97 -28.98 7.61
C LEU A 63 -10.05 -28.68 6.58
N ASN A 64 -9.71 -28.59 5.30
CA ASN A 64 -10.69 -28.42 4.22
C ASN A 64 -11.14 -29.79 3.70
N THR A 65 -12.39 -29.86 3.26
CA THR A 65 -12.96 -31.03 2.56
C THR A 65 -13.21 -30.67 1.10
N ALA A 66 -13.51 -31.67 0.25
CA ALA A 66 -13.81 -31.43 -1.16
C ALA A 66 -14.97 -30.43 -1.35
N ASP A 67 -15.97 -30.50 -0.46
CA ASP A 67 -17.20 -29.70 -0.59
C ASP A 67 -17.21 -28.43 0.28
N LYS A 68 -16.20 -28.23 1.15
CA LYS A 68 -16.20 -27.11 2.11
C LYS A 68 -14.81 -26.61 2.48
N VAL A 69 -14.61 -25.31 2.28
CA VAL A 69 -13.45 -24.58 2.79
C VAL A 69 -13.73 -24.18 4.24
N ASN A 70 -13.07 -24.86 5.19
CA ASN A 70 -13.18 -24.55 6.60
C ASN A 70 -12.10 -23.59 7.09
N VAL A 71 -10.94 -23.53 6.41
CA VAL A 71 -9.84 -22.62 6.70
C VAL A 71 -9.34 -21.94 5.43
N ILE A 72 -9.18 -20.62 5.52
CA ILE A 72 -8.59 -19.78 4.48
C ILE A 72 -7.21 -19.37 4.97
N GLU A 73 -6.22 -19.36 4.06
CA GLU A 73 -4.87 -18.87 4.33
C GLU A 73 -4.56 -17.72 3.39
N LYS A 74 -3.95 -16.68 3.94
CA LYS A 74 -3.48 -15.50 3.24
C LYS A 74 -2.09 -15.16 3.75
N SER A 75 -1.10 -15.29 2.88
CA SER A 75 0.30 -15.11 3.22
C SER A 75 0.88 -13.93 2.46
N GLY A 76 1.77 -13.19 3.10
CA GLY A 76 2.38 -12.01 2.49
C GLY A 76 3.01 -11.07 3.50
N THR A 77 3.44 -9.91 3.00
CA THR A 77 3.90 -8.79 3.82
C THR A 77 2.79 -7.77 3.95
N PHE A 78 2.44 -7.43 5.18
CA PHE A 78 1.34 -6.53 5.50
C PHE A 78 1.83 -5.39 6.38
N GLU A 79 1.37 -4.16 6.15
CA GLU A 79 1.53 -3.08 7.13
C GLU A 79 0.73 -3.43 8.40
N LYS A 80 1.29 -3.17 9.59
CA LYS A 80 0.69 -3.58 10.89
C LYS A 80 -0.70 -2.98 11.14
N ASP A 81 -1.04 -1.89 10.45
CA ASP A 81 -2.32 -1.19 10.51
C ASP A 81 -3.30 -1.60 9.39
N SER A 82 -2.91 -2.56 8.55
CA SER A 82 -3.78 -3.05 7.47
C SER A 82 -5.00 -3.78 8.02
N GLU A 83 -6.18 -3.48 7.46
CA GLU A 83 -7.46 -4.12 7.81
C GLU A 83 -7.48 -5.64 7.57
N VAL A 84 -6.57 -6.16 6.75
CA VAL A 84 -6.45 -7.60 6.50
C VAL A 84 -5.90 -8.37 7.69
N LEU A 85 -5.21 -7.66 8.59
CA LEU A 85 -4.64 -8.24 9.81
C LEU A 85 -5.66 -8.14 10.95
N PRO A 86 -5.86 -9.22 11.72
CA PRO A 86 -6.65 -9.12 12.93
C PRO A 86 -5.90 -8.27 13.96
N LYS A 87 -6.65 -7.66 14.90
CA LYS A 87 -6.06 -6.86 15.98
C LYS A 87 -5.28 -7.76 16.95
N LEU A 88 -3.96 -7.80 16.80
CA LEU A 88 -3.05 -8.51 17.70
C LEU A 88 -2.46 -7.57 18.75
N ASN A 89 -2.37 -8.06 19.99
CA ASN A 89 -1.73 -7.33 21.09
C ASN A 89 -0.20 -7.31 21.00
N LYS A 90 0.40 -8.30 20.33
CA LYS A 90 1.86 -8.47 20.24
C LYS A 90 2.26 -8.94 18.84
N TRP A 91 3.09 -8.14 18.18
CA TRP A 91 3.74 -8.48 16.91
C TRP A 91 5.13 -9.03 17.18
N LYS A 92 5.21 -10.33 17.49
CA LYS A 92 6.48 -11.06 17.69
C LYS A 92 6.52 -12.28 16.80
N ALA A 93 7.71 -12.64 16.32
CA ALA A 93 7.89 -13.85 15.52
C ALA A 93 7.37 -15.08 16.27
N GLY A 94 6.67 -15.96 15.55
CA GLY A 94 5.99 -17.12 16.11
C GLY A 94 4.48 -17.15 15.77
N VAL A 95 3.76 -18.04 16.43
CA VAL A 95 2.31 -18.23 16.22
C VAL A 95 1.54 -17.44 17.27
N SER A 96 0.63 -16.58 16.84
CA SER A 96 -0.25 -15.80 17.72
C SER A 96 -1.24 -16.69 18.47
N ASP A 97 -1.88 -16.11 19.48
CA ASP A 97 -3.10 -16.69 20.02
C ASP A 97 -4.25 -16.55 19.01
N VAL A 98 -5.29 -17.38 19.21
CA VAL A 98 -6.51 -17.29 18.42
C VAL A 98 -7.24 -16.01 18.81
N VAL A 99 -7.53 -15.18 17.82
CA VAL A 99 -8.29 -13.94 18.00
C VAL A 99 -9.60 -14.03 17.23
N LYS A 100 -10.65 -13.43 17.78
CA LYS A 100 -11.96 -13.36 17.14
C LYS A 100 -12.16 -11.94 16.60
N ASP A 101 -12.54 -11.84 15.33
CA ASP A 101 -12.93 -10.58 14.71
C ASP A 101 -14.18 -10.80 13.86
N GLY A 102 -15.27 -10.12 14.24
CA GLY A 102 -16.61 -10.38 13.71
C GLY A 102 -17.03 -11.86 13.85
N ASN A 103 -17.37 -12.46 12.70
CA ASN A 103 -17.81 -13.87 12.60
C ASN A 103 -16.67 -14.85 12.36
N TYR A 104 -15.42 -14.37 12.27
CA TYR A 104 -14.26 -15.18 11.97
C TYR A 104 -13.32 -15.26 13.18
N TYR A 105 -12.62 -16.37 13.26
CA TYR A 105 -11.49 -16.57 14.15
C TYR A 105 -10.22 -16.67 13.33
N PHE A 106 -9.17 -16.06 13.85
CA PHE A 106 -7.89 -15.92 13.17
C PHE A 106 -6.75 -16.47 14.02
N VAL A 107 -5.74 -17.02 13.35
CA VAL A 107 -4.42 -17.24 13.91
C VAL A 107 -3.38 -16.76 12.91
N VAL A 108 -2.37 -16.05 13.39
CA VAL A 108 -1.33 -15.44 12.56
C VAL A 108 0.01 -16.05 12.92
N LYS A 109 0.70 -16.60 11.93
CA LYS A 109 2.10 -17.02 12.07
C LYS A 109 2.97 -15.89 11.53
N ILE A 110 3.66 -15.19 12.43
CA ILE A 110 4.55 -14.09 12.10
C ILE A 110 5.94 -14.68 11.84
N ALA A 111 6.43 -14.58 10.61
CA ALA A 111 7.78 -14.98 10.24
C ALA A 111 8.79 -13.95 10.73
N LYS A 112 8.59 -12.67 10.39
CA LYS A 112 9.43 -11.55 10.84
C LYS A 112 8.68 -10.22 10.87
N THR A 113 9.17 -9.30 11.69
CA THR A 113 8.72 -7.91 11.72
C THR A 113 9.71 -7.04 10.97
N LEU A 114 9.21 -6.18 10.09
CA LEU A 114 10.00 -5.26 9.27
C LEU A 114 9.70 -3.84 9.74
N PRO A 115 10.69 -3.06 10.21
CA PRO A 115 10.44 -1.68 10.61
C PRO A 115 10.03 -0.81 9.40
N ALA A 116 9.43 0.35 9.70
CA ALA A 116 9.22 1.40 8.71
C ALA A 116 10.52 1.72 7.95
N GLY A 117 10.41 1.97 6.65
CA GLY A 117 11.57 2.23 5.80
C GLY A 117 11.18 2.55 4.37
N PRO A 118 12.16 2.96 3.52
CA PRO A 118 11.88 3.40 2.17
C PRO A 118 11.31 2.26 1.32
N LYS A 119 10.25 2.55 0.55
CA LYS A 119 9.78 1.66 -0.51
C LYS A 119 10.76 1.75 -1.67
N THR A 120 11.14 0.64 -2.29
CA THR A 120 12.01 0.69 -3.47
C THR A 120 11.32 1.42 -4.62
N LEU A 121 12.10 2.00 -5.54
CA LEU A 121 11.58 2.65 -6.73
C LEU A 121 10.63 1.73 -7.53
N GLU A 122 10.89 0.43 -7.55
CA GLU A 122 10.04 -0.55 -8.22
C GLU A 122 8.68 -0.72 -7.53
N GLU A 123 8.67 -0.76 -6.19
CA GLU A 123 7.44 -0.92 -5.38
C GLU A 123 6.49 0.28 -5.51
N ASN A 124 7.00 1.48 -5.75
CA ASN A 124 6.22 2.71 -5.82
C ASN A 124 6.29 3.40 -7.19
N ARG A 125 6.83 2.74 -8.23
CA ARG A 125 7.15 3.35 -9.53
C ARG A 125 6.02 4.19 -10.12
N GLY A 126 4.80 3.65 -10.12
CA GLY A 126 3.62 4.36 -10.65
C GLY A 126 3.33 5.67 -9.93
N ARG A 127 3.49 5.69 -8.59
CA ARG A 127 3.33 6.90 -7.78
C ARG A 127 4.46 7.89 -8.03
N VAL A 128 5.70 7.42 -8.07
CA VAL A 128 6.87 8.28 -8.33
C VAL A 128 6.76 8.91 -9.73
N ILE A 129 6.36 8.15 -10.75
CA ILE A 129 6.15 8.67 -12.11
C ILE A 129 5.08 9.77 -12.10
N ASN A 130 3.96 9.55 -11.39
CA ASN A 130 2.91 10.55 -11.33
C ASN A 130 3.37 11.83 -10.61
N ASP A 131 4.04 11.71 -9.48
CA ASP A 131 4.58 12.85 -8.73
C ASP A 131 5.66 13.59 -9.56
N TYR A 132 6.49 12.84 -10.31
CA TYR A 132 7.52 13.41 -11.19
C TYR A 132 6.90 14.17 -12.37
N GLN A 133 5.84 13.62 -12.97
CA GLN A 133 5.06 14.31 -14.00
C GLN A 133 4.52 15.64 -13.50
N GLN A 134 3.91 15.67 -12.31
CA GLN A 134 3.41 16.91 -11.72
C GLN A 134 4.51 17.94 -11.49
N GLN A 135 5.71 17.51 -11.06
CA GLN A 135 6.86 18.41 -10.90
C GLN A 135 7.29 19.03 -12.24
N LEU A 136 7.35 18.22 -13.31
CA LEU A 136 7.73 18.71 -14.64
C LEU A 136 6.68 19.68 -15.21
N GLU A 137 5.40 19.40 -15.01
CA GLU A 137 4.30 20.30 -15.39
C GLU A 137 4.37 21.63 -14.63
N ALA A 138 4.60 21.58 -13.31
CA ALA A 138 4.75 22.78 -12.49
C ALA A 138 5.94 23.63 -12.94
N ASN A 139 7.07 22.99 -13.29
CA ASN A 139 8.25 23.67 -13.82
C ASN A 139 7.94 24.31 -15.18
N TRP A 140 7.31 23.58 -16.10
CA TRP A 140 6.95 24.08 -17.43
C TRP A 140 5.99 25.28 -17.36
N VAL A 141 4.96 25.22 -16.51
CA VAL A 141 4.04 26.36 -16.30
C VAL A 141 4.78 27.59 -15.74
N SER A 142 5.75 27.36 -14.83
CA SER A 142 6.57 28.43 -14.26
C SER A 142 7.48 29.08 -15.29
N GLU A 143 8.06 28.29 -16.20
CA GLU A 143 8.88 28.76 -17.32
C GLU A 143 8.04 29.56 -18.32
N LEU A 144 6.88 29.05 -18.75
CA LEU A 144 5.97 29.77 -19.64
C LEU A 144 5.55 31.14 -19.06
N LYS A 145 5.22 31.21 -17.77
CA LYS A 145 4.88 32.48 -17.11
C LYS A 145 6.03 33.49 -17.10
N LYS A 146 7.29 33.02 -17.11
CA LYS A 146 8.48 33.90 -17.17
C LYS A 146 8.76 34.36 -18.59
N GLU A 147 8.61 33.48 -19.57
CA GLU A 147 8.84 33.80 -20.99
C GLU A 147 7.76 34.70 -21.58
N PHE A 148 6.49 34.49 -21.19
CA PHE A 148 5.37 35.24 -21.71
C PHE A 148 4.90 36.31 -20.71
N LYS A 149 5.14 37.58 -21.03
CA LYS A 149 4.53 38.71 -20.31
C LYS A 149 3.03 38.75 -20.58
N VAL A 150 2.23 38.27 -19.63
CA VAL A 150 0.78 38.43 -19.67
C VAL A 150 0.42 39.87 -19.30
N SER A 151 -0.02 40.66 -20.28
CA SER A 151 -0.60 41.99 -20.06
C SER A 151 -2.12 41.86 -20.03
N VAL A 152 -2.73 42.01 -18.85
CA VAL A 152 -4.19 42.00 -18.69
C VAL A 152 -4.68 43.44 -18.82
N ASN A 153 -5.51 43.71 -19.83
CA ASN A 153 -6.26 44.96 -19.87
C ASN A 153 -7.38 44.90 -18.82
N ASN A 154 -7.05 45.41 -17.63
CA ASN A 154 -7.91 45.31 -16.45
C ASN A 154 -9.24 46.06 -16.62
N GLU A 155 -9.28 47.12 -17.44
CA GLU A 155 -10.52 47.86 -17.72
C GLU A 155 -11.54 47.03 -18.49
N VAL A 156 -11.09 46.34 -19.54
CA VAL A 156 -11.95 45.46 -20.34
C VAL A 156 -12.38 44.24 -19.52
N PHE A 157 -11.47 43.66 -18.72
CA PHE A 157 -11.78 42.52 -17.86
C PHE A 157 -12.89 42.85 -16.83
N GLN A 158 -12.82 44.02 -16.18
CA GLN A 158 -13.84 44.45 -15.22
C GLN A 158 -15.19 44.75 -15.89
N LYS A 159 -15.19 45.29 -17.12
CA LYS A 159 -16.42 45.49 -17.90
C LYS A 159 -17.11 44.17 -18.24
N VAL A 160 -16.35 43.19 -18.73
CA VAL A 160 -16.89 41.86 -19.08
C VAL A 160 -17.38 41.11 -17.83
N LYS A 161 -16.64 41.17 -16.72
CA LYS A 161 -17.07 40.56 -15.45
C LYS A 161 -18.39 41.13 -14.93
N LYS A 162 -18.63 42.43 -15.09
CA LYS A 162 -19.92 43.06 -14.74
C LYS A 162 -21.07 42.62 -15.64
N GLN A 163 -20.82 42.34 -16.92
CA GLN A 163 -21.84 41.87 -17.86
C GLN A 163 -22.20 40.39 -17.67
N LEU A 164 -21.28 39.57 -17.15
CA LEU A 164 -21.50 38.14 -16.89
C LEU A 164 -22.07 37.83 -15.50
N ASN A 165 -22.02 38.77 -14.56
CA ASN A 165 -22.64 38.68 -13.23
C ASN A 165 -24.07 39.29 -13.21
N GLN A 166 -24.80 39.22 -14.33
CA GLN A 166 -26.25 39.43 -14.38
C GLN A 166 -26.98 38.09 -14.30
#